data_AF-A0A848Y731-F1
#
_entry.id   AF-A0A848Y731-F1
#
_cell.length_a   1.000
_cell.length_b   1.000
_cell.length_c   1.000
_cell.angle_alpha   90.00
_cell.angle_beta   90.00
_cell.angle_gamma   90.00
#
_symmetry.space_group_name_H-M   'P 1'
#
loop_
_entity.id
_entity.type
_entity.pdbx_description
1 polymer ?
#
loop_
_entity_poly.entity_id
_entity_poly.type
_entity_poly.pdbx_seq_one_letter_code
_entity_poly.pdbx_strand_id
1 'polypeptide(L)'
;IGLAWQGVVAGLAAIAFLAALFVFFGLRSSDEAKDAKEVSAPKLAGRSGDWGIEDRRGFVALCVTAFLDTAVQTSFLVFVVFVVAEKGIATHLAAFAVVLTLIGGIFGKAGCGYLAQRIGIRNAFVLAQGATALGIVAVTLGTPMAAFALLPVLGMFLQGSTSITYGAIADLISSNRQSRGFAMIYTVSSLSAIAGPTVFGLLSDYSGLGTAMLAMAAVSLLAIPPSLLLKARSEQLGGDAV
;
A
#
# COMPACT_ATOMS: atom_id res chain seq x y z
N ILE A 1 -0.30 -11.78 34.19
CA ILE A 1 0.82 -12.66 33.78
C ILE A 1 1.27 -12.18 32.42
N GLY A 2 2.35 -11.40 32.34
CA GLY A 2 2.89 -10.94 31.06
C GLY A 2 3.75 -12.04 30.46
N LEU A 3 3.47 -12.45 29.23
CA LEU A 3 4.40 -13.30 28.49
C LEU A 3 5.70 -12.51 28.29
N ALA A 4 6.85 -13.14 28.58
CA ALA A 4 8.13 -12.55 28.26
C ALA A 4 8.19 -12.25 26.75
N TRP A 5 8.73 -11.09 26.37
CA TRP A 5 8.83 -10.66 24.96
C TRP A 5 9.53 -11.72 24.09
N GLN A 6 10.47 -12.46 24.67
CA GLN A 6 11.17 -13.58 24.05
C GLN A 6 10.21 -14.70 23.61
N GLY A 7 9.22 -15.04 24.45
CA GLY A 7 8.23 -16.06 24.13
C GLY A 7 7.30 -15.66 23.00
N VAL A 8 6.90 -14.38 22.96
CA VAL A 8 6.08 -13.83 21.87
C VAL A 8 6.87 -13.83 20.55
N VAL A 9 8.13 -13.37 20.58
CA VAL A 9 9.01 -13.36 19.40
C VAL A 9 9.27 -14.78 18.90
N ALA A 10 9.58 -15.73 19.79
CA ALA A 10 9.81 -17.12 19.44
C ALA A 10 8.56 -17.77 18.81
N GLY A 11 7.38 -17.50 19.36
CA GLY A 11 6.11 -17.97 18.80
C GLY A 11 5.84 -17.43 17.40
N LEU A 12 6.02 -16.11 17.19
CA LEU A 12 5.88 -15.49 15.87
C LEU A 12 6.90 -16.03 14.86
N ALA A 13 8.16 -16.25 15.29
CA ALA A 13 9.20 -16.83 14.45
C ALA A 13 8.86 -18.27 14.03
N ALA A 14 8.32 -19.08 14.93
CA ALA A 14 7.89 -20.44 14.61
C ALA A 14 6.76 -20.44 13.57
N ILE A 15 5.76 -19.55 13.71
CA ILE A 15 4.68 -19.41 12.72
C ILE A 15 5.23 -18.98 11.36
N ALA A 16 6.13 -17.99 11.33
CA ALA A 16 6.76 -17.52 10.10
C ALA A 16 7.58 -18.64 9.42
N PHE A 17 8.30 -19.45 10.20
CA PHE A 17 9.07 -20.59 9.69
C PHE A 17 8.16 -21.68 9.11
N LEU A 18 7.07 -22.02 9.80
CA LEU A 18 6.08 -22.98 9.30
C LEU A 18 5.42 -22.49 8.00
N ALA A 19 5.06 -21.20 7.93
CA ALA A 19 4.52 -20.61 6.71
C ALA A 19 5.53 -20.64 5.55
N ALA A 20 6.81 -20.36 5.84
CA ALA A 20 7.88 -20.44 4.85
C ALA A 20 8.07 -21.88 4.32
N LEU A 21 8.06 -22.88 5.21
CA LEU A 21 8.10 -24.29 4.81
C LEU A 21 6.88 -24.66 3.96
N PHE A 22 5.68 -24.26 4.37
CA PHE A 22 4.45 -24.51 3.62
C PHE A 22 4.52 -23.94 2.19
N VAL A 23 4.98 -22.69 2.05
CA VAL A 23 5.17 -22.06 0.72
C VAL A 23 6.26 -22.77 -0.07
N PHE A 24 7.39 -23.12 0.55
CA PHE A 24 8.50 -23.80 -0.10
C PHE A 24 8.09 -25.17 -0.66
N PHE A 25 7.39 -25.97 0.14
CA PHE A 25 6.90 -27.28 -0.31
C PHE A 25 5.75 -27.16 -1.32
N GLY A 26 4.86 -26.18 -1.16
CA GLY A 26 3.77 -25.92 -2.11
C GLY A 26 4.27 -25.47 -3.48
N LEU A 27 5.29 -24.61 -3.52
CA LEU A 27 5.94 -24.18 -4.76
C LEU A 27 6.75 -25.33 -5.38
N ARG A 28 7.50 -26.10 -4.58
CA ARG A 28 8.26 -27.25 -5.08
C ARG A 28 7.37 -28.33 -5.69
N SER A 29 6.21 -28.62 -5.08
CA SER A 29 5.20 -29.53 -5.65
C SER A 29 4.60 -28.99 -6.96
N SER A 30 4.63 -27.67 -7.17
CA SER A 30 4.16 -27.03 -8.40
C SER A 30 5.25 -26.94 -9.47
N ASP A 31 6.52 -26.84 -9.07
CA ASP A 31 7.68 -26.87 -9.96
C ASP A 31 7.97 -28.29 -10.45
N GLU A 32 7.83 -29.33 -9.62
CA GLU A 32 7.88 -30.74 -10.07
C GLU A 32 6.76 -31.06 -11.08
N ALA A 33 5.62 -30.36 -11.02
CA ALA A 33 4.56 -30.44 -12.03
C ALA A 33 4.82 -29.59 -13.29
N LYS A 34 5.74 -28.60 -13.22
CA LYS A 34 6.15 -27.73 -14.33
C LYS A 34 7.42 -28.20 -15.03
N ASP A 35 8.26 -29.04 -14.43
CA ASP A 35 9.44 -29.63 -15.09
C ASP A 35 9.05 -30.52 -16.30
N ALA A 36 7.80 -30.98 -16.39
CA ALA A 36 7.26 -31.64 -17.59
C ALA A 36 6.87 -30.66 -18.72
N LYS A 37 6.90 -29.34 -18.46
CA LYS A 37 6.62 -28.25 -19.39
C LYS A 37 7.68 -27.16 -19.17
N GLU A 38 8.90 -27.46 -19.58
CA GLU A 38 9.96 -26.48 -19.77
C GLU A 38 9.49 -25.42 -20.78
N VAL A 39 8.74 -24.42 -20.29
CA VAL A 39 8.59 -23.15 -20.98
C VAL A 39 9.95 -22.52 -20.84
N SER A 40 10.80 -22.77 -21.84
CA SER A 40 12.05 -22.06 -22.08
C SER A 40 11.84 -20.60 -21.67
N ALA A 41 12.50 -20.17 -20.59
CA ALA A 41 12.55 -18.77 -20.23
C ALA A 41 12.92 -18.02 -21.51
N PRO A 42 12.09 -17.11 -22.02
CA PRO A 42 12.41 -16.41 -23.25
C PRO A 42 13.75 -15.72 -23.01
N LYS A 43 14.79 -16.17 -23.72
CA LYS A 43 16.08 -15.48 -23.76
C LYS A 43 15.74 -14.00 -23.95
N LEU A 44 16.21 -13.13 -23.06
CA LEU A 44 16.09 -11.69 -23.19
C LEU A 44 16.79 -11.26 -24.50
N ALA A 45 16.12 -11.43 -25.63
CA ALA A 45 16.52 -10.91 -26.93
C ALA A 45 16.00 -9.47 -27.01
N GLY A 46 16.42 -8.65 -26.06
CA GLY A 46 16.15 -7.22 -26.01
C GLY A 46 17.47 -6.49 -25.85
N ARG A 47 17.70 -5.47 -26.67
CA ARG A 47 18.90 -4.61 -26.61
C ARG A 47 19.18 -4.21 -25.15
N SER A 48 20.42 -4.41 -24.71
CA SER A 48 20.91 -3.91 -23.42
C SER A 48 20.59 -2.42 -23.30
N GLY A 49 19.68 -2.07 -22.39
CA GLY A 49 19.26 -0.69 -22.15
C GLY A 49 17.75 -0.42 -22.25
N ASP A 50 16.98 -1.32 -22.86
CA ASP A 50 15.52 -1.14 -22.90
C ASP A 50 14.89 -1.56 -21.55
N TRP A 51 14.17 -0.64 -20.92
CA TRP A 51 13.49 -0.87 -19.64
C TRP A 51 12.10 -1.51 -19.82
N GLY A 52 11.59 -1.59 -21.05
CA GLY A 52 10.25 -2.12 -21.34
C GLY A 52 9.12 -1.26 -20.78
N ILE A 53 9.41 0.02 -20.53
CA ILE A 53 8.44 1.04 -20.10
C ILE A 53 7.71 1.52 -21.34
N GLU A 54 6.44 1.20 -21.46
CA GLU A 54 5.62 1.54 -22.63
C GLU A 54 5.08 2.97 -22.52
N ASP A 55 4.76 3.42 -21.29
CA ASP A 55 4.38 4.80 -20.99
C ASP A 55 5.25 5.39 -19.87
N ARG A 56 6.27 6.15 -20.26
CA ARG A 56 7.18 6.80 -19.32
C ARG A 56 6.48 7.83 -18.44
N ARG A 57 5.47 8.53 -18.96
CA ARG A 57 4.76 9.56 -18.19
C ARG A 57 3.83 8.92 -17.17
N GLY A 58 3.07 7.90 -17.58
CA GLY A 58 2.23 7.10 -16.68
C GLY A 58 3.05 6.40 -15.59
N PHE A 59 4.21 5.86 -15.93
CA PHE A 59 5.09 5.19 -14.96
C PHE A 59 5.73 6.16 -13.96
N VAL A 60 6.19 7.33 -14.39
CA VAL A 60 6.69 8.37 -13.46
C VAL A 60 5.57 8.86 -12.55
N ALA A 61 4.37 9.08 -13.10
CA ALA A 61 3.21 9.45 -12.30
C ALA A 61 2.87 8.39 -11.25
N LEU A 62 2.91 7.09 -11.62
CA LEU A 62 2.73 5.97 -10.70
C LEU A 62 3.79 5.96 -9.58
N CYS A 63 5.05 6.24 -9.91
CA CYS A 63 6.11 6.32 -8.91
C CYS A 63 5.86 7.47 -7.92
N VAL A 64 5.43 8.63 -8.41
CA VAL A 64 5.10 9.78 -7.55
C VAL A 64 3.89 9.47 -6.66
N THR A 65 2.83 8.88 -7.21
CA THR A 65 1.67 8.50 -6.39
C THR A 65 2.04 7.44 -5.35
N ALA A 66 2.80 6.42 -5.72
CA ALA A 66 3.29 5.40 -4.82
C ALA A 66 4.17 6.00 -3.71
N PHE A 67 5.04 6.96 -4.05
CA PHE A 67 5.86 7.67 -3.07
C PHE A 67 5.00 8.41 -2.06
N LEU A 68 4.07 9.27 -2.50
CA LEU A 68 3.24 10.06 -1.60
C LEU A 68 2.31 9.18 -0.75
N ASP A 69 1.71 8.16 -1.35
CA ASP A 69 0.83 7.21 -0.67
C ASP A 69 1.59 6.42 0.42
N THR A 70 2.77 5.90 0.08
CA THR A 70 3.60 5.17 1.04
C THR A 70 4.06 6.06 2.19
N ALA A 71 4.35 7.35 1.92
CA ALA A 71 4.77 8.30 2.94
C ALA A 71 3.65 8.50 3.96
N VAL A 72 2.42 8.70 3.49
CA VAL A 72 1.24 8.84 4.37
C VAL A 72 0.95 7.56 5.13
N GLN A 73 0.96 6.40 4.46
CA GLN A 73 0.67 5.11 5.09
C GLN A 73 1.63 4.79 6.23
N THR A 74 2.94 4.92 5.99
CA THR A 74 3.97 4.61 6.98
C THR A 74 3.95 5.59 8.14
N SER A 75 3.80 6.89 7.84
CA SER A 75 3.72 7.92 8.87
C SER A 75 2.47 7.76 9.72
N PHE A 76 1.31 7.55 9.10
CA PHE A 76 0.07 7.35 9.83
C PHE A 76 0.18 6.17 10.80
N LEU A 77 0.74 5.03 10.37
CA LEU A 77 0.94 3.88 11.25
C LEU A 77 1.88 4.16 12.43
N VAL A 78 2.89 5.01 12.24
CA VAL A 78 3.77 5.46 13.33
C VAL A 78 3.01 6.37 14.29
N PHE A 79 2.21 7.32 13.77
CA PHE A 79 1.56 8.36 14.57
C PHE A 79 0.22 7.94 15.19
N VAL A 80 -0.46 6.91 14.67
CA VAL A 80 -1.82 6.54 15.09
C VAL A 80 -1.91 6.23 16.58
N VAL A 81 -0.90 5.59 17.16
CA VAL A 81 -0.85 5.29 18.61
C VAL A 81 -0.82 6.59 19.42
N PHE A 82 0.00 7.55 18.99
CA PHE A 82 0.15 8.84 19.66
C PHE A 82 -1.12 9.69 19.54
N VAL A 83 -1.76 9.71 18.36
CA VAL A 83 -3.02 10.45 18.15
C VAL A 83 -4.13 9.92 19.04
N VAL A 84 -4.23 8.60 19.15
CA VAL A 84 -5.22 7.94 20.01
C VAL A 84 -4.90 8.17 21.49
N ALA A 85 -3.63 8.16 21.87
CA ALA A 85 -3.19 8.43 23.25
C ALA A 85 -3.45 9.89 23.67
N GLU A 86 -3.16 10.88 22.82
CA GLU A 86 -3.46 12.31 23.08
C GLU A 86 -4.95 12.56 23.31
N LYS A 87 -5.82 11.75 22.68
CA LYS A 87 -7.27 11.81 22.87
C LYS A 87 -7.77 11.23 24.19
N GLY A 88 -6.88 10.70 25.04
CA GLY A 88 -7.22 10.15 26.36
C GLY A 88 -7.59 8.67 26.37
N ILE A 89 -7.32 7.93 25.29
CA ILE A 89 -7.45 6.46 25.30
C ILE A 89 -6.25 5.87 26.04
N ALA A 90 -6.51 4.90 26.92
CA ALA A 90 -5.48 4.25 27.71
C ALA A 90 -4.38 3.65 26.81
N THR A 91 -3.12 3.76 27.22
CA THR A 91 -1.95 3.39 26.41
C THR A 91 -1.99 1.93 25.93
N HIS A 92 -2.54 1.02 26.75
CA HIS A 92 -2.69 -0.39 26.38
C HIS A 92 -3.70 -0.60 25.24
N LEU A 93 -4.72 0.25 25.12
CA LEU A 93 -5.68 0.25 24.01
C LEU A 93 -5.12 0.99 22.78
N ALA A 94 -4.32 2.03 22.99
CA ALA A 94 -3.70 2.78 21.89
C ALA A 94 -2.82 1.90 21.01
N ALA A 95 -2.13 0.89 21.57
CA ALA A 95 -1.37 -0.08 20.78
C ALA A 95 -2.24 -0.91 19.82
N PHE A 96 -3.51 -1.17 20.18
CA PHE A 96 -4.46 -1.85 19.28
C PHE A 96 -4.88 -0.99 18.09
N ALA A 97 -4.62 0.32 18.11
CA ALA A 97 -4.92 1.20 16.98
C ALA A 97 -4.22 0.73 15.70
N VAL A 98 -2.92 0.42 15.80
CA VAL A 98 -2.12 -0.12 14.69
C VAL A 98 -2.71 -1.44 14.21
N VAL A 99 -3.06 -2.34 15.14
CA VAL A 99 -3.64 -3.65 14.82
C VAL A 99 -4.96 -3.50 14.08
N LEU A 100 -5.86 -2.62 14.55
CA LEU A 100 -7.14 -2.33 13.91
C LEU A 100 -6.96 -1.76 12.50
N THR A 101 -6.03 -0.83 12.31
CA THR A 101 -5.69 -0.29 10.99
C THR A 101 -5.16 -1.39 10.06
N LEU A 102 -4.31 -2.29 10.56
CA LEU A 102 -3.79 -3.42 9.77
C LEU A 102 -4.87 -4.45 9.41
N ILE A 103 -5.77 -4.77 10.34
CA ILE A 103 -6.93 -5.64 10.08
C ILE A 103 -7.77 -5.03 8.95
N GLY A 104 -8.07 -3.74 9.04
CA GLY A 104 -8.72 -2.98 7.96
C GLY A 104 -8.00 -3.16 6.63
N GLY A 105 -6.66 -3.04 6.63
CA GLY A 105 -5.85 -3.19 5.43
C GLY A 105 -5.91 -4.57 4.77
N ILE A 106 -6.12 -5.64 5.52
CA ILE A 106 -6.32 -6.99 4.96
C ILE A 106 -7.57 -7.00 4.07
N PHE A 107 -8.70 -6.50 4.58
CA PHE A 107 -9.94 -6.38 3.81
C PHE A 107 -9.82 -5.35 2.69
N GLY A 108 -9.07 -4.28 2.94
CA GLY A 108 -8.75 -3.23 1.97
C GLY A 108 -8.06 -3.75 0.73
N LYS A 109 -7.01 -4.57 0.89
CA LYS A 109 -6.26 -5.11 -0.26
C LYS A 109 -7.12 -5.93 -1.21
N ALA A 110 -8.06 -6.72 -0.68
CA ALA A 110 -9.02 -7.48 -1.49
C ALA A 110 -10.09 -6.56 -2.10
N GLY A 111 -10.69 -5.70 -1.28
CA GLY A 111 -11.77 -4.80 -1.68
C GLY A 111 -11.35 -3.75 -2.72
N CYS A 112 -10.21 -3.10 -2.53
CA CYS A 112 -9.66 -2.11 -3.45
C CYS A 112 -9.22 -2.74 -4.78
N GLY A 113 -8.70 -3.96 -4.76
CA GLY A 113 -8.40 -4.71 -5.99
C GLY A 113 -9.66 -5.02 -6.79
N TYR A 114 -10.71 -5.50 -6.13
CA TYR A 114 -12.02 -5.73 -6.77
C TYR A 114 -12.65 -4.42 -7.28
N LEU A 115 -12.56 -3.34 -6.50
CA LEU A 115 -13.07 -2.03 -6.90
C LEU A 115 -12.35 -1.50 -8.15
N ALA A 116 -11.02 -1.62 -8.21
CA ALA A 116 -10.24 -1.22 -9.38
C ALA A 116 -10.64 -1.97 -10.66
N GLN A 117 -11.04 -3.25 -10.55
CA GLN A 117 -11.55 -4.02 -11.69
C GLN A 117 -12.92 -3.51 -12.19
N ARG A 118 -13.77 -3.02 -11.28
CA ARG A 118 -15.15 -2.58 -11.61
C ARG A 118 -15.23 -1.16 -12.15
N ILE A 119 -14.53 -0.21 -11.53
CA ILE A 119 -14.65 1.23 -11.85
C ILE A 119 -13.39 1.81 -12.49
N GLY A 120 -12.36 0.97 -12.70
CA GLY A 120 -11.06 1.34 -13.26
C GLY A 120 -10.07 1.81 -12.18
N ILE A 121 -8.78 1.61 -12.49
CA ILE A 121 -7.63 1.91 -11.61
C ILE A 121 -7.65 3.37 -11.15
N ARG A 122 -7.83 4.31 -12.10
CA ARG A 122 -7.83 5.75 -11.81
C ARG A 122 -8.93 6.12 -10.79
N ASN A 123 -10.18 5.74 -11.06
CA ASN A 123 -11.30 6.11 -10.19
C ASN A 123 -11.21 5.42 -8.82
N ALA A 124 -10.80 4.15 -8.79
CA ALA A 124 -10.59 3.44 -7.54
C ALA A 124 -9.48 4.07 -6.69
N PHE A 125 -8.38 4.53 -7.31
CA PHE A 125 -7.32 5.23 -6.61
C PHE A 125 -7.78 6.59 -6.06
N VAL A 126 -8.52 7.37 -6.85
CA VAL A 126 -9.08 8.66 -6.40
C VAL A 126 -10.01 8.47 -5.20
N LEU A 127 -10.89 7.47 -5.25
CA LEU A 127 -11.78 7.13 -4.14
C LEU A 127 -11.00 6.68 -2.91
N ALA A 128 -9.98 5.83 -3.09
CA ALA A 128 -9.14 5.38 -1.98
C ALA A 128 -8.42 6.56 -1.31
N GLN A 129 -7.81 7.47 -2.09
CA GLN A 129 -7.14 8.64 -1.53
C GLN A 129 -8.11 9.63 -0.88
N GLY A 130 -9.27 9.88 -1.50
CA GLY A 130 -10.31 10.71 -0.89
C GLY A 130 -10.81 10.13 0.43
N ALA A 131 -11.08 8.82 0.47
CA ALA A 131 -11.50 8.13 1.68
C ALA A 131 -10.40 8.12 2.76
N THR A 132 -9.15 7.95 2.37
CA THR A 132 -7.98 8.04 3.27
C THR A 132 -7.86 9.44 3.88
N ALA A 133 -7.89 10.49 3.06
CA ALA A 133 -7.80 11.87 3.54
C ALA A 133 -8.97 12.21 4.48
N LEU A 134 -10.20 11.85 4.11
CA LEU A 134 -11.38 12.04 4.96
C LEU A 134 -11.26 11.25 6.27
N GLY A 135 -10.80 10.00 6.21
CA GLY A 135 -10.62 9.17 7.40
C GLY A 135 -9.54 9.72 8.33
N ILE A 136 -8.43 10.23 7.81
CA ILE A 136 -7.38 10.89 8.60
C ILE A 136 -7.96 12.14 9.29
N VAL A 137 -8.69 12.99 8.56
CA VAL A 137 -9.34 14.19 9.14
C VAL A 137 -10.36 13.78 10.20
N ALA A 138 -11.19 12.77 9.94
CA ALA A 138 -12.19 12.28 10.87
C ALA A 138 -11.58 11.69 12.14
N VAL A 139 -10.48 10.95 12.04
CA VAL A 139 -9.72 10.46 13.20
C VAL A 139 -9.13 11.63 13.97
N THR A 140 -8.58 12.63 13.27
CA THR A 140 -7.91 13.79 13.91
C THR A 140 -8.90 14.67 14.66
N LEU A 141 -10.05 14.99 14.06
CA LEU A 141 -11.05 15.90 14.64
C LEU A 141 -12.15 15.19 15.45
N GLY A 142 -12.29 13.87 15.28
CA GLY A 142 -13.35 13.08 15.91
C GLY A 142 -13.13 12.82 17.40
N THR A 143 -14.17 12.35 18.07
CA THR A 143 -14.12 11.91 19.47
C THR A 143 -13.24 10.67 19.64
N PRO A 144 -12.74 10.36 20.85
CA PRO A 144 -11.82 9.24 21.05
C PRO A 144 -12.40 7.90 20.58
N MET A 145 -13.67 7.64 20.91
CA MET A 145 -14.36 6.40 20.50
C MET A 145 -14.60 6.35 18.98
N ALA A 146 -14.98 7.47 18.37
CA ALA A 146 -15.17 7.54 16.92
C ALA A 146 -13.84 7.33 16.18
N ALA A 147 -12.76 7.95 16.63
CA ALA A 147 -11.43 7.76 16.08
C ALA A 147 -11.04 6.28 16.08
N PHE A 148 -11.22 5.58 17.21
CA PHE A 148 -10.89 4.17 17.37
C PHE A 148 -11.74 3.26 16.47
N ALA A 149 -13.05 3.52 16.39
CA ALA A 149 -13.98 2.75 15.54
C ALA A 149 -13.74 2.97 14.03
N LEU A 150 -13.19 4.13 13.65
CA LEU A 150 -12.88 4.46 12.25
C LEU A 150 -11.56 3.86 11.77
N LEU A 151 -10.65 3.45 12.66
CA LEU A 151 -9.33 2.92 12.28
C LEU A 151 -9.38 1.72 11.32
N PRO A 152 -10.26 0.72 11.48
CA PRO A 152 -10.38 -0.36 10.51
C PRO A 152 -10.84 0.14 9.14
N VAL A 153 -11.82 1.04 9.09
CA VAL A 153 -12.35 1.59 7.84
C VAL A 153 -11.29 2.42 7.13
N LEU A 154 -10.60 3.29 7.85
CA LEU A 154 -9.46 4.04 7.33
C LEU A 154 -8.35 3.11 6.84
N GLY A 155 -8.03 2.07 7.62
CA GLY A 155 -7.05 1.05 7.27
C GLY A 155 -7.36 0.34 5.95
N MET A 156 -8.63 0.10 5.63
CA MET A 156 -9.03 -0.49 4.34
C MET A 156 -8.54 0.34 3.16
N PHE A 157 -8.73 1.65 3.18
CA PHE A 157 -8.33 2.52 2.07
C PHE A 157 -6.84 2.85 2.10
N LEU A 158 -6.31 3.15 3.29
CA LEU A 158 -4.91 3.51 3.50
C LEU A 158 -3.94 2.40 3.07
N GLN A 159 -4.32 1.13 3.27
CA GLN A 159 -3.51 -0.03 2.87
C GLN A 159 -3.93 -0.65 1.54
N GLY A 160 -5.20 -0.55 1.19
CA GLY A 160 -5.76 -1.14 -0.02
C GLY A 160 -5.32 -0.44 -1.32
N SER A 161 -4.96 0.85 -1.26
CA SER A 161 -4.42 1.61 -2.39
C SER A 161 -3.22 0.93 -3.06
N THR A 162 -2.38 0.23 -2.28
CA THR A 162 -1.21 -0.51 -2.78
C THR A 162 -1.57 -1.58 -3.81
N SER A 163 -2.70 -2.29 -3.61
CA SER A 163 -3.21 -3.28 -4.58
C SER A 163 -3.57 -2.62 -5.92
N ILE A 164 -4.11 -1.41 -5.88
CA ILE A 164 -4.47 -0.64 -7.09
C ILE A 164 -3.20 -0.23 -7.85
N THR A 165 -2.21 0.29 -7.12
CA THR A 165 -0.91 0.69 -7.68
C THR A 165 -0.18 -0.49 -8.31
N TYR A 166 -0.16 -1.65 -7.66
CA TYR A 166 0.46 -2.85 -8.20
C TYR A 166 -0.28 -3.40 -9.43
N GLY A 167 -1.61 -3.30 -9.45
CA GLY A 167 -2.39 -3.59 -10.65
C GLY A 167 -2.00 -2.71 -11.84
N ALA A 168 -1.74 -1.42 -11.60
CA ALA A 168 -1.34 -0.48 -12.65
C ALA A 168 0.04 -0.76 -13.26
N ILE A 169 0.96 -1.39 -12.51
CA ILE A 169 2.29 -1.77 -13.03
C ILE A 169 2.16 -2.74 -14.19
N ALA A 170 1.20 -3.69 -14.09
CA ALA A 170 0.99 -4.68 -15.13
C ALA A 170 0.51 -4.07 -16.46
N ASP A 171 -0.14 -2.90 -16.41
CA ASP A 171 -0.65 -2.18 -17.56
C ASP A 171 0.39 -1.22 -18.19
N LEU A 172 1.47 -0.88 -17.48
CA LEU A 172 2.45 0.14 -17.90
C LEU A 172 3.79 -0.43 -18.36
N ILE A 173 4.03 -1.71 -18.11
CA ILE A 173 5.30 -2.39 -18.40
C ILE A 173 5.02 -3.72 -19.09
N SER A 174 5.75 -3.96 -20.18
CA SER A 174 5.72 -5.23 -20.91
C SER A 174 5.79 -6.44 -19.97
N SER A 175 4.95 -7.46 -20.21
CA SER A 175 4.79 -8.63 -19.33
C SER A 175 6.11 -9.35 -19.01
N ASN A 176 7.08 -9.29 -19.92
CA ASN A 176 8.39 -9.93 -19.77
C ASN A 176 9.37 -9.12 -18.89
N ARG A 177 9.00 -7.91 -18.45
CA ARG A 177 9.86 -6.97 -17.68
C ARG A 177 9.19 -6.39 -16.43
N GLN A 178 7.99 -6.84 -16.06
CA GLN A 178 7.25 -6.35 -14.88
C GLN A 178 8.06 -6.42 -13.58
N SER A 179 8.94 -7.41 -13.42
CA SER A 179 9.85 -7.53 -12.27
C SER A 179 10.68 -6.26 -12.03
N ARG A 180 11.15 -5.60 -13.10
CA ARG A 180 11.89 -4.33 -13.00
C ARG A 180 11.01 -3.16 -12.54
N GLY A 181 9.76 -3.15 -12.97
CA GLY A 181 8.76 -2.18 -12.54
C GLY A 181 8.46 -2.28 -11.05
N PHE A 182 8.18 -3.49 -10.60
CA PHE A 182 8.01 -3.78 -9.18
C PHE A 182 9.24 -3.38 -8.37
N ALA A 183 10.46 -3.73 -8.83
CA ALA A 183 11.69 -3.35 -8.14
C ALA A 183 11.83 -1.84 -7.95
N MET A 184 11.49 -1.04 -8.98
CA MET A 184 11.55 0.42 -8.87
C MET A 184 10.48 0.95 -7.90
N ILE A 185 9.23 0.47 -8.01
CA ILE A 185 8.16 0.88 -7.09
C ILE A 185 8.52 0.52 -5.64
N TYR A 186 9.05 -0.68 -5.38
CA TYR A 186 9.50 -1.07 -4.05
C TYR A 186 10.65 -0.19 -3.53
N THR A 187 11.58 0.20 -4.42
CA THR A 187 12.68 1.11 -4.04
C THR A 187 12.15 2.48 -3.64
N VAL A 188 11.24 3.03 -4.46
CA VAL A 188 10.59 4.33 -4.20
C VAL A 188 9.77 4.28 -2.92
N SER A 189 8.97 3.23 -2.71
CA SER A 189 8.21 3.00 -1.48
C SER A 189 9.12 2.86 -0.26
N SER A 190 10.26 2.18 -0.38
CA SER A 190 11.20 2.04 0.74
C SER A 190 11.85 3.39 1.11
N LEU A 191 12.23 4.20 0.12
CA LEU A 191 12.74 5.55 0.37
C LEU A 191 11.67 6.43 1.01
N SER A 192 10.43 6.33 0.52
CA SER A 192 9.28 7.01 1.09
C SER A 192 8.99 6.62 2.53
N ALA A 193 9.12 5.33 2.87
CA ALA A 193 8.93 4.84 4.24
C ALA A 193 9.94 5.40 5.25
N ILE A 194 11.09 5.86 4.79
CA ILE A 194 12.08 6.57 5.61
C ILE A 194 11.74 8.06 5.65
N ALA A 195 11.51 8.66 4.48
CA ALA A 195 11.28 10.09 4.34
C ALA A 195 9.98 10.56 5.02
N GLY A 196 8.89 9.81 4.88
CA GLY A 196 7.57 10.14 5.41
C GLY A 196 7.59 10.37 6.92
N PRO A 197 7.85 9.33 7.75
CA PRO A 197 7.85 9.46 9.20
C PRO A 197 8.83 10.52 9.70
N THR A 198 9.97 10.69 9.02
CA THR A 198 10.95 11.72 9.36
C THR A 198 10.40 13.13 9.13
N VAL A 199 9.84 13.41 7.95
CA VAL A 199 9.29 14.73 7.59
C VAL A 199 8.08 15.07 8.44
N PHE A 200 7.13 14.12 8.58
CA PHE A 200 5.94 14.35 9.40
C PHE A 200 6.25 14.37 10.90
N GLY A 201 7.29 13.67 11.36
CA GLY A 201 7.79 13.75 12.72
C GLY A 201 8.34 15.13 13.04
N LEU A 202 9.23 15.65 12.19
CA LEU A 202 9.70 17.03 12.33
C LEU A 202 8.54 18.03 12.31
N LEU A 203 7.58 17.85 11.40
CA LEU A 203 6.40 18.71 11.35
C LEU A 203 5.56 18.63 12.64
N SER A 204 5.42 17.44 13.22
CA SER A 204 4.74 17.21 14.49
C SER A 204 5.46 17.90 15.65
N ASP A 205 6.79 17.85 15.68
CA ASP A 205 7.60 18.48 16.73
C ASP A 205 7.47 20.01 16.72
N TYR A 206 7.38 20.63 15.54
CA TYR A 206 7.24 22.09 15.41
C TYR A 206 5.80 22.61 15.53
N SER A 207 4.84 21.90 14.94
CA SER A 207 3.46 22.40 14.74
C SER A 207 2.38 21.59 15.46
N GLY A 208 2.79 20.55 16.21
CA GLY A 208 1.89 19.64 16.91
C GLY A 208 1.38 18.48 16.04
N LEU A 209 0.95 17.41 16.72
CA LEU A 209 0.54 16.16 16.09
C LEU A 209 -0.69 16.31 15.20
N GLY A 210 -1.67 17.13 15.60
CA GLY A 210 -2.87 17.41 14.80
C GLY A 210 -2.55 18.03 13.44
N THR A 211 -1.58 18.96 13.39
CA THR A 211 -1.15 19.61 12.15
C THR A 211 -0.44 18.61 11.23
N ALA A 212 0.41 17.75 11.78
CA ALA A 212 1.07 16.69 11.03
C ALA A 212 0.05 15.72 10.41
N MET A 213 -1.01 15.36 11.14
CA MET A 213 -2.09 14.52 10.63
C MET A 213 -2.88 15.20 9.49
N LEU A 214 -3.22 16.49 9.64
CA LEU A 214 -3.89 17.23 8.57
C LEU A 214 -2.99 17.40 7.33
N ALA A 215 -1.68 17.55 7.52
CA ALA A 215 -0.71 17.56 6.44
C ALA A 215 -0.67 16.21 5.71
N MET A 216 -0.73 15.08 6.42
CA MET A 216 -0.85 13.75 5.79
C MET A 216 -2.13 13.62 4.96
N ALA A 217 -3.26 14.13 5.45
CA ALA A 217 -4.51 14.16 4.68
C ALA A 217 -4.37 15.00 3.40
N ALA A 218 -3.71 16.16 3.48
CA ALA A 218 -3.43 16.98 2.31
C ALA A 218 -2.50 16.27 1.32
N VAL A 219 -1.46 15.58 1.79
CA VAL A 219 -0.54 14.81 0.94
C VAL A 219 -1.24 13.63 0.25
N SER A 220 -2.19 12.97 0.93
CA SER A 220 -3.04 11.93 0.34
C SER A 220 -3.87 12.49 -0.84
N LEU A 221 -4.42 13.70 -0.70
CA LEU A 221 -5.11 14.37 -1.82
C LEU A 221 -4.13 14.82 -2.92
N LEU A 222 -2.91 15.24 -2.58
CA LEU A 222 -1.86 15.58 -3.56
C LEU A 222 -1.36 14.36 -4.35
N ALA A 223 -1.64 13.13 -3.90
CA ALA A 223 -1.39 11.92 -4.68
C ALA A 223 -2.43 11.71 -5.80
N ILE A 224 -3.55 12.45 -5.80
CA ILE A 224 -4.60 12.33 -6.82
C ILE A 224 -4.19 12.91 -8.18
N PRO A 225 -3.70 14.16 -8.31
CA PRO A 225 -3.40 14.74 -9.62
C PRO A 225 -2.46 13.89 -10.49
N PRO A 226 -1.36 13.31 -9.97
CA PRO A 226 -0.52 12.42 -10.77
C PRO A 226 -1.26 11.13 -11.17
N SER A 227 -2.16 10.61 -10.33
CA SER A 227 -2.95 9.41 -10.66
C SER A 227 -3.91 9.62 -11.83
N LEU A 228 -4.27 10.87 -12.15
CA LEU A 228 -5.11 11.20 -13.31
C LEU A 228 -4.39 11.02 -14.65
N LEU A 229 -3.05 11.03 -14.64
CA LEU A 229 -2.22 10.78 -15.81
C LEU A 229 -2.13 9.29 -16.16
N LEU A 230 -2.58 8.40 -15.27
CA LEU A 230 -2.71 6.98 -15.55
C LEU A 230 -3.84 6.79 -16.56
N LYS A 231 -3.52 6.31 -17.77
CA LYS A 231 -4.52 6.03 -18.81
C LYS A 231 -5.53 5.01 -18.28
N ALA A 232 -6.80 5.37 -18.32
CA ALA A 232 -7.89 4.50 -17.92
C ALA A 232 -8.10 3.40 -18.98
N ARG A 233 -8.23 2.15 -18.55
CA ARG A 233 -8.53 0.96 -19.37
C ARG A 233 -9.88 1.01 -20.13
N SER A 234 -10.63 2.11 -20.08
CA SER A 234 -11.95 2.20 -20.71
C SER A 234 -11.94 2.28 -22.24
N GLU A 235 -10.78 2.43 -22.90
CA GLU A 235 -10.72 2.50 -24.39
C GLU A 235 -10.40 1.16 -25.08
N GLN A 236 -9.93 0.12 -24.36
CA GLN A 236 -9.56 -1.15 -25.01
C GLN A 236 -10.69 -2.19 -25.07
N LEU A 237 -11.68 -2.13 -24.18
CA LEU A 237 -12.79 -3.10 -24.17
C LEU A 237 -14.01 -2.66 -25.00
N GLY A 238 -14.00 -1.44 -25.55
CA GLY A 238 -15.02 -0.95 -26.48
C GLY A 238 -14.67 -1.13 -27.97
N GLY A 239 -13.45 -1.59 -28.28
CA GLY A 239 -12.97 -1.80 -29.65
C GLY A 239 -13.18 -3.21 -30.21
N ASP A 240 -13.40 -4.20 -29.34
CA ASP A 240 -13.58 -5.62 -29.73
C ASP A 240 -15.06 -6.06 -29.71
N ALA A 241 -15.99 -5.10 -29.68
CA ALA A 241 -17.42 -5.33 -29.88
C ALA A 241 -17.88 -4.60 -31.15
N VAL A 242 -17.36 -5.04 -32.29
CA VAL A 242 -17.95 -4.82 -33.62
C VAL A 242 -18.27 -6.18 -34.23
#